data_AF-A0A6I1DWD2-F1
#
_entry.id   AF-A0A6I1DWD2-F1
#
_cell.length_a   1.000
_cell.length_b   1.000
_cell.length_c   1.000
_cell.angle_alpha   90.00
_cell.angle_beta   90.00
_cell.angle_gamma   90.00
#
_symmetry.space_group_name_H-M   'P 1'
#
loop_
_entity.id
_entity.type
_entity.pdbx_description
1 polymer ?
#
loop_
_entity_poly.entity_id
_entity_poly.type
_entity_poly.pdbx_seq_one_letter_code
_entity_poly.pdbx_strand_id
1 'polypeptide(L)'
;MAIDLTPYVNNDTNELQDLSLTGNNLSLSDDPTATPIDLGAYLDNTDAQDLSLTGNILALTGDPTPVAIDLTPYINNDTNELQDLSLTGNNLSLSDDPTATPIDLGVYLDNTDAQDLSLTGNILALTGDPTPVAIDLTPYVNNDTNELQDLSLSAGNILTLSTPATPANQADLSILNETVSAGTGITVTPTPASQDFEVAVTNPVIAMGRVSGGALGSNFGVSNFADNTNGDYDITLSTTPTDFVVQLSTNSAAGPRTIQVTAQGANTFSIQIYDASGTPIDSDWSFTVISF
;
A
#
# COMPACT_ATOMS: atom_id res chain seq x y z
N MET A 1 -152.01 -61.09 -6.63
CA MET A 1 -151.34 -60.63 -7.88
C MET A 1 -150.05 -59.98 -7.46
N ALA A 2 -148.93 -60.69 -7.55
CA ALA A 2 -147.63 -60.11 -7.20
C ALA A 2 -147.11 -59.38 -8.45
N ILE A 3 -146.77 -58.11 -8.29
CA ILE A 3 -146.10 -57.34 -9.35
C ILE A 3 -144.65 -57.80 -9.35
N ASP A 4 -144.19 -58.25 -10.50
CA ASP A 4 -142.80 -58.59 -10.72
C ASP A 4 -141.98 -57.30 -10.85
N LEU A 5 -141.15 -57.04 -9.84
CA LEU A 5 -140.23 -55.90 -9.77
C LEU A 5 -138.80 -56.28 -10.16
N THR A 6 -138.56 -57.50 -10.67
CA THR A 6 -137.23 -57.94 -11.12
C THR A 6 -136.53 -57.02 -12.12
N PRO A 7 -137.20 -56.27 -13.02
CA PRO A 7 -136.51 -55.34 -13.92
C PRO A 7 -136.10 -54.02 -13.26
N TYR A 8 -136.60 -53.73 -12.05
CA TYR A 8 -136.34 -52.48 -11.32
C TYR A 8 -135.38 -52.67 -10.14
N VAL A 9 -134.73 -53.83 -10.04
CA VAL A 9 -133.63 -54.02 -9.10
C VAL A 9 -132.46 -53.18 -9.63
N ASN A 10 -132.19 -52.04 -8.97
CA ASN A 10 -130.93 -51.33 -9.17
C ASN A 10 -129.81 -52.33 -8.86
N ASN A 11 -129.01 -52.63 -9.88
CA ASN A 11 -127.83 -53.44 -9.74
C ASN A 11 -126.65 -52.47 -9.79
N ASP A 12 -126.12 -52.10 -8.62
CA ASP A 12 -124.98 -51.18 -8.43
C ASP A 12 -123.71 -51.56 -9.24
N THR A 13 -123.68 -52.71 -9.94
CA THR A 13 -122.60 -53.08 -10.87
C THR A 13 -122.75 -52.49 -12.28
N ASN A 14 -123.90 -51.93 -12.67
CA ASN A 14 -124.06 -51.22 -13.94
C ASN A 14 -123.72 -49.71 -13.86
N GLU A 15 -123.37 -49.22 -12.66
CA GLU A 15 -123.01 -47.82 -12.37
C GLU A 15 -121.53 -47.66 -12.03
N LEU A 16 -120.77 -48.76 -11.97
CA LEU A 16 -119.32 -48.75 -11.75
C LEU A 16 -118.60 -48.79 -13.11
N GLN A 17 -118.75 -47.75 -13.91
CA GLN A 17 -117.86 -47.53 -15.06
C GLN A 17 -116.58 -46.85 -14.59
N ASP A 18 -115.43 -47.51 -14.80
CA ASP A 18 -114.11 -46.90 -14.67
C ASP A 18 -113.62 -46.41 -16.03
N LEU A 19 -112.70 -45.45 -16.02
CA LEU A 19 -111.98 -45.03 -17.23
C LEU A 19 -110.85 -46.02 -17.50
N SER A 20 -110.86 -46.63 -18.67
CA SER A 20 -109.80 -47.51 -19.16
C SER A 20 -109.04 -46.83 -20.29
N LEU A 21 -107.70 -46.89 -20.22
CA LEU A 21 -106.81 -46.39 -21.26
C LEU A 21 -106.02 -47.56 -21.84
N THR A 22 -106.24 -47.86 -23.12
CA THR A 22 -105.47 -48.86 -23.87
C THR A 22 -104.83 -48.21 -25.09
N GLY A 23 -103.50 -48.15 -25.10
CA GLY A 23 -102.78 -47.30 -26.06
C GLY A 23 -103.15 -45.83 -25.85
N ASN A 24 -103.68 -45.19 -26.89
CA ASN A 24 -104.12 -43.79 -26.86
C ASN A 24 -105.65 -43.64 -26.79
N ASN A 25 -106.39 -44.74 -26.64
CA ASN A 25 -107.85 -44.72 -26.66
C ASN A 25 -108.39 -44.79 -25.23
N LEU A 26 -109.11 -43.75 -24.82
CA LEU A 26 -109.82 -43.70 -23.54
C LEU A 26 -111.25 -44.21 -23.72
N SER A 27 -111.66 -45.22 -22.95
CA SER A 27 -113.01 -45.77 -22.97
C SER A 27 -113.56 -45.96 -21.56
N LEU A 28 -114.85 -46.28 -21.44
CA LEU A 28 -115.45 -46.73 -20.19
C LEU A 28 -115.32 -48.26 -20.09
N SER A 29 -115.01 -48.79 -18.91
CA SER A 29 -115.05 -50.23 -18.65
C SER A 29 -116.49 -50.75 -18.70
N ASP A 30 -116.67 -51.99 -19.14
CA ASP A 30 -117.94 -52.73 -19.13
C ASP A 30 -119.13 -52.07 -19.88
N ASP A 31 -118.87 -51.07 -20.73
CA ASP A 31 -119.80 -50.54 -21.72
C ASP A 31 -119.37 -50.93 -23.15
N PRO A 32 -119.91 -52.01 -23.74
CA PRO A 32 -119.56 -52.45 -25.08
C PRO A 32 -120.09 -51.52 -26.20
N THR A 33 -120.89 -50.50 -25.85
CA THR A 33 -121.39 -49.49 -26.79
C THR A 33 -120.65 -48.16 -26.71
N ALA A 34 -119.82 -47.97 -25.69
CA ALA A 34 -118.97 -46.78 -25.56
C ALA A 34 -118.01 -46.69 -26.75
N THR A 35 -118.06 -45.56 -27.45
CA THR A 35 -117.10 -45.28 -28.52
C THR A 35 -115.79 -44.82 -27.88
N PRO A 36 -114.65 -45.49 -28.13
CA PRO A 36 -113.37 -45.05 -27.60
C PRO A 36 -113.01 -43.63 -28.08
N ILE A 37 -112.50 -42.80 -27.17
CA ILE A 37 -112.01 -41.46 -27.48
C ILE A 37 -110.53 -41.59 -27.83
N ASP A 38 -110.18 -41.31 -29.08
CA ASP A 38 -108.79 -41.28 -29.54
C ASP A 38 -108.08 -40.02 -29.06
N LEU A 39 -107.10 -40.20 -28.17
CA LEU A 39 -106.24 -39.13 -27.64
C LEU A 39 -104.94 -38.98 -28.44
N GLY A 40 -104.76 -39.75 -29.52
CA GLY A 40 -103.54 -39.76 -30.34
C GLY A 40 -103.18 -38.39 -30.92
N ALA A 41 -104.18 -37.56 -31.23
CA ALA A 41 -103.97 -36.20 -31.74
C ALA A 41 -103.40 -35.22 -30.70
N TYR A 42 -103.40 -35.56 -29.41
CA TYR A 42 -102.90 -34.73 -28.31
C TYR A 42 -101.55 -35.22 -27.75
N LEU A 43 -100.96 -36.26 -28.36
CA LEU A 43 -99.66 -36.84 -28.00
C LEU A 43 -98.54 -36.32 -28.91
N ASP A 44 -98.78 -35.22 -29.62
CA ASP A 44 -97.84 -34.60 -30.53
C ASP A 44 -96.79 -33.78 -29.76
N ASN A 45 -95.85 -34.45 -29.11
CA ASN A 45 -94.54 -33.85 -28.78
C ASN A 45 -93.76 -33.61 -30.09
N THR A 46 -94.31 -32.77 -30.97
CA THR A 46 -93.84 -32.49 -32.34
C THR A 46 -92.92 -31.29 -32.41
N ASP A 47 -92.51 -30.73 -31.26
CA ASP A 47 -91.44 -29.76 -31.22
C ASP A 47 -90.12 -30.48 -31.56
N ALA A 48 -89.85 -30.64 -32.85
CA ALA A 48 -88.58 -31.12 -33.40
C ALA A 48 -87.52 -30.01 -33.23
N GLN A 49 -87.27 -29.64 -31.97
CA GLN A 49 -86.27 -28.67 -31.59
C GLN A 49 -84.92 -29.35 -31.44
N ASP A 50 -83.89 -28.70 -31.97
CA ASP A 50 -82.50 -29.13 -31.85
C ASP A 50 -81.63 -27.88 -31.63
N LEU A 51 -80.40 -28.06 -31.18
CA LEU A 51 -79.42 -26.99 -31.07
C LEU A 51 -78.65 -26.85 -32.38
N SER A 52 -78.71 -25.67 -32.98
CA SER A 52 -77.89 -25.31 -34.14
C SER A 52 -76.83 -24.28 -33.76
N LEU A 53 -75.60 -24.52 -34.21
CA LEU A 53 -74.48 -23.58 -34.12
C LEU A 53 -74.03 -23.23 -35.54
N THR A 54 -74.22 -21.97 -35.94
CA THR A 54 -73.72 -21.44 -37.22
C THR A 54 -72.80 -20.27 -36.95
N GLY A 55 -71.52 -20.42 -37.30
CA GLY A 55 -70.48 -19.51 -36.81
C GLY A 55 -70.45 -19.53 -35.28
N ASN A 56 -70.69 -18.37 -34.67
CA ASN A 56 -70.67 -18.19 -33.22
C ASN A 56 -72.07 -17.98 -32.63
N ILE A 57 -73.12 -18.23 -33.41
CA ILE A 57 -74.50 -18.04 -32.99
C ILE A 57 -75.12 -19.38 -32.66
N LEU A 58 -75.49 -19.56 -31.39
CA LEU A 58 -76.23 -20.73 -30.90
C LEU A 58 -77.73 -20.41 -30.88
N ALA A 59 -78.55 -21.27 -31.47
CA ALA A 59 -80.00 -21.11 -31.49
C ALA A 59 -80.72 -22.46 -31.43
N LEU A 60 -81.98 -22.45 -30.98
CA LEU A 60 -82.89 -23.58 -31.10
C LEU A 60 -83.53 -23.60 -32.49
N THR A 61 -83.42 -24.72 -33.20
CA THR A 61 -84.20 -24.97 -34.43
C THR A 61 -85.63 -25.36 -34.06
N GLY A 62 -86.59 -25.21 -34.97
CA GLY A 62 -87.97 -25.67 -34.74
C GLY A 62 -88.77 -24.87 -33.69
N ASP A 63 -88.17 -23.87 -33.05
CA ASP A 63 -88.85 -22.88 -32.20
C ASP A 63 -89.52 -21.80 -33.08
N PRO A 64 -90.83 -21.49 -32.90
CA PRO A 64 -91.47 -20.38 -33.60
C PRO A 64 -90.88 -18.99 -33.26
N THR A 65 -90.10 -18.87 -32.17
CA THR A 65 -89.47 -17.63 -31.71
C THR A 65 -88.00 -17.83 -31.32
N PRO A 66 -87.12 -18.22 -32.27
CA PRO A 66 -85.76 -18.62 -31.95
C PRO A 66 -84.97 -17.42 -31.41
N VAL A 67 -84.33 -17.59 -30.26
CA VAL A 67 -83.38 -16.62 -29.69
C VAL A 67 -81.98 -16.98 -30.15
N ALA A 68 -81.35 -16.07 -30.88
CA ALA A 68 -79.94 -16.17 -31.24
C ALA A 68 -79.08 -15.75 -30.05
N ILE A 69 -78.29 -16.68 -29.52
CA ILE A 69 -77.30 -16.44 -28.49
C ILE A 69 -75.96 -16.21 -29.20
N ASP A 70 -75.46 -14.98 -29.13
CA ASP A 70 -74.15 -14.64 -29.67
C ASP A 70 -73.04 -15.04 -28.70
N LEU A 71 -72.25 -16.05 -29.10
CA LEU A 71 -71.12 -16.55 -28.34
C LEU A 71 -69.81 -15.83 -28.70
N THR A 72 -69.80 -14.88 -29.64
CA THR A 72 -68.59 -14.11 -30.01
C THR A 72 -67.83 -13.52 -28.82
N PRO A 73 -68.45 -13.01 -27.74
CA PRO A 73 -67.71 -12.43 -26.62
C PRO A 73 -67.05 -13.49 -25.72
N TYR A 74 -67.47 -14.75 -25.83
CA TYR A 74 -66.99 -15.87 -25.02
C TYR A 74 -66.01 -16.76 -25.77
N ILE A 75 -65.73 -16.44 -27.04
CA ILE A 75 -64.72 -17.13 -27.81
C ILE A 75 -63.37 -16.52 -27.48
N ASN A 76 -62.61 -17.29 -26.69
CA ASN A 76 -61.16 -17.18 -26.68
C ASN A 76 -60.68 -17.42 -28.12
N ASN A 77 -60.14 -16.40 -28.77
CA ASN A 77 -59.25 -16.61 -29.88
C ASN A 77 -57.83 -16.63 -29.32
N ASP A 78 -57.05 -17.64 -29.69
CA ASP A 78 -55.66 -17.79 -29.20
C ASP A 78 -54.81 -16.52 -29.48
N THR A 79 -55.26 -15.63 -30.37
CA THR A 79 -54.57 -14.39 -30.76
C THR A 79 -54.79 -13.19 -29.82
N ASN A 80 -55.85 -13.15 -29.01
CA ASN A 80 -56.14 -12.06 -28.07
C ASN A 80 -55.52 -12.31 -26.68
N GLU A 81 -54.91 -13.47 -26.46
CA GLU A 81 -54.31 -13.86 -25.18
C GLU A 81 -52.80 -14.15 -25.29
N LEU A 82 -52.24 -14.10 -26.52
CA LEU A 82 -50.80 -14.14 -26.76
C LEU A 82 -50.22 -12.72 -26.69
N GLN A 83 -50.39 -12.02 -25.56
CA GLN A 83 -49.54 -10.87 -25.27
C GLN A 83 -48.18 -11.37 -24.81
N ASP A 84 -47.14 -11.04 -25.57
CA ASP A 84 -45.75 -11.19 -25.14
C ASP A 84 -45.21 -9.84 -24.66
N LEU A 85 -44.11 -9.86 -23.91
CA LEU A 85 -43.41 -8.65 -23.52
C LEU A 85 -42.42 -8.25 -24.61
N SER A 86 -42.63 -7.09 -25.22
CA SER A 86 -41.71 -6.50 -26.18
C SER A 86 -40.89 -5.38 -25.55
N LEU A 87 -39.56 -5.45 -25.70
CA LEU A 87 -38.62 -4.42 -25.27
C LEU A 87 -38.00 -3.76 -26.50
N THR A 88 -38.30 -2.47 -26.70
CA THR A 88 -37.67 -1.64 -27.74
C THR A 88 -36.96 -0.47 -27.10
N GLY A 89 -35.62 -0.43 -27.19
CA GLY A 89 -34.82 0.48 -26.39
C GLY A 89 -35.00 0.19 -24.90
N ASN A 90 -35.47 1.18 -24.13
CA ASN A 90 -35.76 1.04 -22.68
C ASN A 90 -37.26 0.94 -22.38
N ASN A 91 -38.12 0.86 -23.41
CA ASN A 91 -39.56 0.83 -23.22
C ASN A 91 -40.07 -0.61 -23.29
N LEU A 92 -40.63 -1.08 -22.19
CA LEU A 92 -41.29 -2.38 -22.07
C LEU A 92 -42.79 -2.23 -22.40
N SER A 93 -43.30 -3.02 -23.32
CA SER A 93 -44.70 -2.96 -23.76
C SER A 93 -45.27 -4.36 -23.97
N LEU A 94 -46.59 -4.48 -24.07
CA LEU A 94 -47.25 -5.72 -24.49
C LEU A 94 -47.34 -5.74 -26.02
N SER A 95 -46.99 -6.87 -26.65
CA SER A 95 -47.22 -7.05 -28.08
C SER A 95 -48.71 -7.07 -28.38
N ASP A 96 -49.08 -6.55 -29.55
CA ASP A 96 -50.45 -6.60 -30.10
C ASP A 96 -51.56 -5.98 -29.22
N ASP A 97 -51.18 -5.17 -28.21
CA ASP A 97 -52.09 -4.29 -27.47
C ASP A 97 -51.79 -2.80 -27.80
N PRO A 98 -52.50 -2.19 -28.76
CA PRO A 98 -52.29 -0.79 -29.13
C PRO A 98 -52.77 0.20 -28.04
N THR A 99 -53.42 -0.27 -26.98
CA THR A 99 -53.87 0.54 -25.83
C THR A 99 -52.91 0.47 -24.65
N ALA A 100 -52.01 -0.51 -24.63
CA ALA A 100 -50.96 -0.61 -23.62
C ALA A 100 -50.04 0.61 -23.69
N THR A 101 -49.87 1.28 -22.56
CA THR A 101 -48.88 2.36 -22.43
C THR A 101 -47.52 1.72 -22.16
N PRO A 102 -46.48 1.99 -22.98
CA PRO A 102 -45.14 1.48 -22.71
C PRO A 102 -44.62 1.95 -21.35
N ILE A 103 -44.00 1.05 -20.61
CA ILE A 103 -43.32 1.31 -19.36
C ILE A 103 -41.89 1.74 -19.68
N ASP A 104 -41.55 2.99 -19.36
CA ASP A 104 -40.18 3.50 -19.48
C ASP A 104 -39.31 2.95 -18.35
N LEU A 105 -38.42 2.03 -18.69
CA LEU A 105 -37.42 1.47 -17.77
C LEU A 105 -36.15 2.30 -17.71
N GLY A 106 -36.02 3.37 -18.50
CA GLY A 106 -34.85 4.24 -18.56
C GLY A 106 -34.48 4.86 -17.21
N VAL A 107 -35.47 5.07 -16.34
CA VAL A 107 -35.26 5.58 -14.98
C VAL A 107 -34.52 4.59 -14.06
N TYR A 108 -34.50 3.30 -14.41
CA TYR A 108 -33.79 2.24 -13.67
C TYR A 108 -32.44 1.89 -14.29
N LEU A 109 -32.09 2.51 -15.42
CA LEU A 109 -30.79 2.37 -16.08
C LEU A 109 -29.82 3.48 -15.62
N ASP A 110 -29.96 3.91 -14.36
CA ASP A 110 -29.15 4.94 -13.74
C ASP A 110 -27.74 4.42 -13.40
N ASN A 111 -27.00 3.97 -14.41
CA ASN A 111 -25.53 3.92 -14.39
C ASN A 111 -24.93 5.35 -14.38
N THR A 112 -25.60 6.27 -13.67
CA THR A 112 -25.31 7.70 -13.57
C THR A 112 -24.53 8.00 -12.31
N ASP A 113 -24.14 7.00 -11.54
CA ASP A 113 -23.12 7.20 -10.52
C ASP A 113 -21.83 7.55 -11.28
N ALA A 114 -21.59 8.85 -11.43
CA ALA A 114 -20.39 9.40 -12.03
C ALA A 114 -19.22 9.16 -11.07
N GLN A 115 -18.88 7.89 -10.91
CA GLN A 115 -17.79 7.43 -10.08
C GLN A 115 -16.53 7.35 -10.93
N ASP A 116 -15.49 7.99 -10.44
CA ASP A 116 -14.14 7.93 -10.97
C ASP A 116 -13.18 7.72 -9.80
N LEU A 117 -11.95 7.33 -10.08
CA LEU A 117 -10.91 7.23 -9.08
C LEU A 117 -10.25 8.60 -8.88
N SER A 118 -10.29 9.10 -7.65
CA SER A 118 -9.57 10.31 -7.24
C SER A 118 -8.40 9.95 -6.34
N LEU A 119 -7.25 10.57 -6.61
CA LEU A 119 -6.06 10.51 -5.77
C LEU A 119 -5.69 11.93 -5.30
N THR A 120 -5.84 12.19 -4.01
CA THR A 120 -5.41 13.46 -3.38
C THR A 120 -4.35 13.17 -2.34
N GLY A 121 -3.12 13.64 -2.58
CA GLY A 121 -1.96 13.21 -1.79
C GLY A 121 -1.77 11.70 -1.93
N ASN A 122 -1.81 10.98 -0.80
CA ASN A 122 -1.70 9.52 -0.75
C ASN A 122 -3.05 8.82 -0.51
N ILE A 123 -4.17 9.54 -0.62
CA ILE A 123 -5.49 8.98 -0.36
C ILE A 123 -6.18 8.69 -1.70
N LEU A 124 -6.45 7.40 -1.95
CA LEU A 124 -7.23 6.92 -3.08
C LEU A 124 -8.70 6.74 -2.66
N ALA A 125 -9.64 7.27 -3.42
CA ALA A 125 -11.07 7.13 -3.16
C ALA A 125 -11.86 7.11 -4.48
N LEU A 126 -13.11 6.66 -4.41
CA LEU A 126 -14.09 6.81 -5.49
C LEU A 126 -14.81 8.16 -5.34
N THR A 127 -14.91 8.94 -6.43
CA THR A 127 -15.80 10.09 -6.51
C THR A 127 -17.24 9.62 -6.67
N GLY A 128 -18.24 10.45 -6.34
CA GLY A 128 -19.65 10.12 -6.60
C GLY A 128 -20.22 8.93 -5.81
N ASP A 129 -19.42 8.27 -4.98
CA ASP A 129 -19.86 7.25 -4.03
C ASP A 129 -20.54 7.93 -2.82
N PRO A 130 -21.79 7.56 -2.46
CA PRO A 130 -22.47 8.08 -1.26
C PRO A 130 -21.79 7.66 0.05
N THR A 131 -20.92 6.66 0.02
CA THR A 131 -20.20 6.08 1.17
C THR A 131 -18.70 5.92 0.89
N PRO A 132 -17.98 7.01 0.55
CA PRO A 132 -16.63 6.91 0.03
C PRO A 132 -15.68 6.35 1.10
N VAL A 133 -15.03 5.23 0.79
CA VAL A 133 -13.95 4.66 1.61
C VAL A 133 -12.62 5.19 1.11
N ALA A 134 -11.97 6.01 1.94
CA ALA A 134 -10.61 6.47 1.68
C ALA A 134 -9.61 5.33 1.95
N ILE A 135 -8.83 5.00 0.93
CA ILE A 135 -7.70 4.07 1.03
C ILE A 135 -6.44 4.89 1.23
N ASP A 136 -5.81 4.74 2.39
CA ASP A 136 -4.54 5.40 2.69
C ASP A 136 -3.37 4.60 2.12
N LEU A 137 -2.68 5.18 1.14
CA LEU A 137 -1.51 4.62 0.49
C LEU A 137 -0.20 5.09 1.13
N THR A 138 -0.23 5.90 2.20
CA THR A 138 0.98 6.33 2.93
C THR A 138 1.92 5.20 3.36
N PRO A 139 1.47 3.97 3.69
CA PRO A 139 2.39 2.90 4.02
C PRO A 139 3.14 2.32 2.81
N TYR A 140 2.67 2.60 1.60
CA TYR A 140 3.17 2.02 0.35
C TYR A 140 3.94 3.01 -0.52
N VAL A 141 3.97 4.30 -0.16
CA VAL A 141 4.88 5.24 -0.83
C VAL A 141 6.31 4.90 -0.42
N ASN A 142 7.08 4.40 -1.37
CA ASN A 142 8.53 4.31 -1.23
C ASN A 142 9.08 5.73 -1.22
N ASN A 143 9.54 6.20 -0.06
CA ASN A 143 10.41 7.35 -0.07
C ASN A 143 11.83 6.87 -0.39
N ASP A 144 12.11 6.69 -1.68
CA ASP A 144 13.47 6.35 -2.18
C ASP A 144 14.54 7.34 -1.67
N THR A 145 14.11 8.47 -1.09
CA THR A 145 14.95 9.45 -0.42
C THR A 145 15.26 9.17 1.07
N ASN A 146 14.50 8.36 1.83
CA ASN A 146 14.83 8.10 3.26
C ASN A 146 16.04 7.20 3.41
N GLU A 147 16.16 6.18 2.56
CA GLU A 147 17.16 5.13 2.75
C GLU A 147 18.60 5.67 2.71
N LEU A 148 18.81 6.77 1.96
CA LEU A 148 20.08 7.51 1.91
C LEU A 148 20.17 8.65 2.94
N GLN A 149 19.05 9.29 3.31
CA GLN A 149 19.02 10.30 4.39
C GLN A 149 19.27 9.69 5.77
N ASP A 150 19.09 8.38 5.90
CA ASP A 150 19.34 7.67 7.14
C ASP A 150 20.83 7.42 7.42
N LEU A 151 21.78 7.61 6.50
CA LEU A 151 23.19 7.44 6.88
C LEU A 151 23.75 8.70 7.57
N SER A 152 24.13 8.56 8.85
CA SER A 152 24.82 9.60 9.61
C SER A 152 26.18 9.11 10.12
N LEU A 153 27.20 9.95 9.97
CA LEU A 153 28.52 9.75 10.58
C LEU A 153 28.66 10.68 11.79
N SER A 154 28.75 10.11 12.97
CA SER A 154 28.95 10.88 14.20
C SER A 154 30.39 11.40 14.34
N ALA A 155 30.59 12.37 15.23
CA ALA A 155 31.92 12.87 15.60
C ALA A 155 32.83 11.78 16.24
N GLY A 156 32.26 10.65 16.66
CA GLY A 156 32.99 9.49 17.17
C GLY A 156 33.32 8.45 16.09
N ASN A 157 33.25 8.81 14.81
CA ASN A 157 33.46 7.90 13.67
C ASN A 157 32.48 6.71 13.63
N ILE A 158 31.32 6.85 14.25
CA ILE A 158 30.27 5.83 14.17
C ILE A 158 29.34 6.13 13.01
N LEU A 159 29.22 5.19 12.07
CA LEU A 159 28.26 5.22 10.98
C LEU A 159 26.97 4.52 11.42
N THR A 160 25.84 5.22 11.35
CA THR A 160 24.54 4.73 11.83
C THR A 160 23.42 5.01 10.83
N LEU A 161 22.39 4.16 10.81
CA LEU A 161 21.08 4.50 10.24
C LEU A 161 20.34 5.47 11.19
N SER A 162 19.73 6.53 10.68
CA SER A 162 19.12 7.62 11.46
C SER A 162 17.70 7.24 11.91
N THR A 163 17.01 6.40 11.13
CA THR A 163 15.70 5.85 11.47
C THR A 163 15.54 4.35 11.11
N PRO A 164 15.36 3.44 12.08
CA PRO A 164 15.65 3.61 13.51
C PRO A 164 17.16 3.49 13.78
N ALA A 165 17.72 4.53 14.41
CA ALA A 165 19.04 4.42 15.03
C ALA A 165 18.99 3.45 16.22
N THR A 166 19.32 2.18 15.97
CA THR A 166 19.49 1.18 17.02
C THR A 166 20.97 0.86 17.21
N PRO A 167 21.43 0.48 18.41
CA PRO A 167 22.80 0.00 18.63
C PRO A 167 23.22 -1.18 17.73
N ALA A 168 22.26 -1.95 17.23
CA ALA A 168 22.51 -3.08 16.32
C ALA A 168 22.88 -2.64 14.89
N ASN A 169 22.59 -1.39 14.51
CA ASN A 169 22.78 -0.85 13.16
C ASN A 169 23.92 0.18 13.12
N GLN A 170 24.93 0.03 13.99
CA GLN A 170 26.08 0.92 14.06
C GLN A 170 27.34 0.18 13.60
N ALA A 171 28.11 0.83 12.75
CA ALA A 171 29.47 0.41 12.41
C ALA A 171 30.46 1.41 13.01
N ASP A 172 31.30 0.93 13.92
CA ASP A 172 32.41 1.70 14.46
C ASP A 172 33.56 1.73 13.44
N LEU A 173 33.78 2.90 12.84
CA LEU A 173 34.85 3.14 11.87
C LEU A 173 36.12 3.70 12.54
N SER A 174 36.19 3.78 13.87
CA SER A 174 37.38 4.25 14.59
C SER A 174 38.62 3.40 14.31
N ILE A 175 38.43 2.14 13.92
CA ILE A 175 39.50 1.25 13.46
C ILE A 175 40.23 1.75 12.19
N LEU A 176 39.60 2.63 11.41
CA LEU A 176 40.20 3.27 10.24
C LEU A 176 40.97 4.55 10.62
N ASN A 177 40.79 5.06 11.85
CA ASN A 177 41.61 6.15 12.37
C ASN A 177 42.91 5.56 12.95
N GLU A 178 43.93 5.42 12.11
CA GLU A 178 45.30 5.28 12.62
C GLU A 178 45.69 6.58 13.34
N THR A 179 45.55 6.59 14.66
CA THR A 179 46.16 7.62 15.49
C THR A 179 47.64 7.28 15.58
N VAL A 180 48.45 7.86 14.69
CA VAL A 180 49.90 7.92 14.90
C VAL A 180 50.11 8.82 16.11
N SER A 181 50.14 8.23 17.30
CA SER A 181 50.39 8.97 18.53
C SER A 181 51.79 9.53 18.46
N ALA A 182 51.86 10.86 18.43
CA ALA A 182 53.06 11.60 18.70
C ALA A 182 53.66 11.09 20.03
N GLY A 183 54.79 10.40 19.98
CA GLY A 183 55.82 10.73 20.97
C GLY A 183 56.13 12.22 20.80
N THR A 184 56.48 12.91 21.89
CA THR A 184 56.81 14.35 21.87
C THR A 184 57.65 14.72 20.65
N GLY A 185 57.04 15.37 19.64
CA GLY A 185 57.76 15.83 18.44
C GLY A 185 57.03 15.86 17.10
N ILE A 186 55.87 15.21 16.91
CA ILE A 186 55.16 15.25 15.61
C ILE A 186 53.68 15.57 15.83
N THR A 187 53.23 16.75 15.40
CA THR A 187 51.79 17.06 15.30
C THR A 187 51.40 16.98 13.83
N VAL A 188 50.54 16.03 13.46
CA VAL A 188 49.90 16.00 12.14
C VAL A 188 48.52 16.62 12.32
N THR A 189 48.30 17.79 11.73
CA THR A 189 46.98 18.43 11.73
C THR A 189 46.29 18.13 10.41
N PRO A 190 45.12 17.46 10.41
CA PRO A 190 44.36 17.27 9.19
C PRO A 190 43.73 18.61 8.79
N THR A 191 44.01 19.10 7.59
CA THR A 191 43.33 20.27 7.00
C THR A 191 43.21 20.01 5.49
N PRO A 192 42.13 20.44 4.80
CA PRO A 192 41.52 19.62 3.77
C PRO A 192 42.26 19.63 2.43
N ALA A 193 42.17 18.47 1.78
CA ALA A 193 42.30 18.18 0.34
C ALA A 193 43.58 18.66 -0.34
N SER A 194 44.67 17.90 -0.14
CA SER A 194 45.73 17.56 -1.12
C SER A 194 47.17 17.63 -0.58
N GLN A 195 47.39 17.73 0.74
CA GLN A 195 48.74 17.67 1.30
C GLN A 195 48.78 16.61 2.40
N ASP A 196 49.36 15.44 2.09
CA ASP A 196 49.48 14.33 3.06
C ASP A 196 50.51 14.64 4.17
N PHE A 197 51.32 15.69 4.00
CA PHE A 197 52.32 16.09 4.99
C PHE A 197 52.65 17.58 4.86
N GLU A 198 52.17 18.42 5.79
CA GLU A 198 52.54 19.83 5.89
C GLU A 198 53.00 20.14 7.32
N VAL A 199 54.26 20.54 7.47
CA VAL A 199 54.84 21.01 8.73
C VAL A 199 55.02 22.52 8.60
N ALA A 200 54.10 23.28 9.18
CA ALA A 200 54.24 24.72 9.28
C ALA A 200 55.38 25.06 10.25
N VAL A 201 56.53 25.44 9.70
CA VAL A 201 57.66 25.98 10.47
C VAL A 201 57.54 27.50 10.53
N THR A 202 57.01 28.04 11.63
CA THR A 202 56.98 29.49 11.90
C THR A 202 58.28 30.00 12.54
N ASN A 203 59.20 29.10 12.91
CA ASN A 203 60.49 29.40 13.52
C ASN A 203 61.54 28.39 13.00
N PRO A 204 62.84 28.76 12.92
CA PRO A 204 63.88 27.84 12.50
C PRO A 204 63.93 26.62 13.43
N VAL A 205 63.78 25.43 12.85
CA VAL A 205 63.91 24.15 13.56
C VAL A 205 65.38 23.74 13.52
N ILE A 206 66.00 23.62 14.70
CA ILE A 206 67.32 23.02 14.85
C ILE A 206 67.11 21.57 15.30
N ALA A 207 67.39 20.63 14.41
CA ALA A 207 67.48 19.21 14.76
C ALA A 207 68.91 18.91 15.23
N MET A 208 69.07 18.46 16.48
CA MET A 208 70.36 18.03 17.03
C MET A 208 70.36 16.51 17.22
N GLY A 209 71.35 15.82 16.66
CA GLY A 209 71.58 14.38 16.83
C GLY A 209 72.95 14.12 17.45
N ARG A 210 73.04 13.15 18.37
CA ARG A 210 74.31 12.75 19.01
C ARG A 210 75.10 11.86 18.05
N VAL A 211 76.26 12.32 17.58
CA VAL A 211 77.23 11.47 16.89
C VAL A 211 78.05 10.72 17.95
N SER A 212 77.95 9.41 18.00
CA SER A 212 78.77 8.55 18.86
C SER A 212 80.22 8.48 18.38
N GLY A 213 81.17 8.45 19.33
CA GLY A 213 82.58 8.77 19.15
C GLY A 213 83.39 7.93 18.16
N GLY A 214 84.45 8.55 17.62
CA GLY A 214 85.44 7.89 16.75
C GLY A 214 85.85 8.68 15.49
N ALA A 215 85.17 9.78 15.15
CA ALA A 215 85.48 10.60 13.99
C ALA A 215 86.15 11.92 14.38
N LEU A 216 87.39 11.88 14.87
CA LEU A 216 88.26 13.06 14.85
C LEU A 216 88.76 13.25 13.41
N GLY A 217 87.90 13.81 12.56
CA GLY A 217 88.21 14.12 11.17
C GLY A 217 87.71 15.52 10.83
N SER A 218 88.50 16.53 11.17
CA SER A 218 88.69 17.85 10.50
C SER A 218 87.51 18.61 9.87
N ASN A 219 86.24 18.27 10.13
CA ASN A 219 85.10 18.78 9.34
C ASN A 219 84.19 19.78 10.06
N PHE A 220 84.61 20.35 11.19
CA PHE A 220 83.83 21.36 11.91
C PHE A 220 84.62 22.61 12.28
N GLY A 221 85.46 23.10 11.37
CA GLY A 221 85.99 24.45 11.45
C GLY A 221 86.88 24.77 12.67
N VAL A 222 87.33 23.78 13.43
CA VAL A 222 88.27 23.91 14.55
C VAL A 222 89.66 23.46 14.06
N SER A 223 90.65 24.35 14.13
CA SER A 223 92.03 24.07 13.73
C SER A 223 92.92 23.58 14.87
N ASN A 224 92.52 23.81 16.13
CA ASN A 224 93.21 23.29 17.30
C ASN A 224 92.22 23.07 18.46
N PHE A 225 92.38 21.95 19.16
CA PHE A 225 91.74 21.64 20.43
C PHE A 225 92.84 21.15 21.37
N ALA A 226 93.28 21.99 22.30
CA ALA A 226 94.32 21.67 23.26
C ALA A 226 93.71 21.49 24.65
N ASP A 227 94.05 20.38 25.31
CA ASP A 227 93.71 20.11 26.71
C ASP A 227 94.90 20.53 27.60
N ASN A 228 94.69 21.59 28.38
CA ASN A 228 95.72 22.24 29.18
C ASN A 228 95.82 21.68 30.62
N THR A 229 95.18 20.53 30.90
CA THR A 229 94.99 19.90 32.23
C THR A 229 94.00 20.64 33.14
N ASN A 230 93.38 19.92 34.08
CA ASN A 230 92.40 20.45 35.04
C ASN A 230 91.12 21.06 34.41
N GLY A 231 90.70 20.56 33.25
CA GLY A 231 89.45 20.95 32.60
C GLY A 231 89.47 22.33 31.94
N ASP A 232 90.68 22.82 31.64
CA ASP A 232 90.93 23.99 30.80
C ASP A 232 91.25 23.53 29.37
N TYR A 233 90.51 24.07 28.40
CA TYR A 233 90.65 23.70 27.00
C TYR A 233 90.73 24.93 26.12
N ASP A 234 91.75 24.97 25.25
CA ASP A 234 91.89 26.02 24.25
C ASP A 234 91.37 25.55 22.90
N ILE A 235 90.45 26.33 22.34
CA ILE A 235 89.86 26.07 21.03
C ILE A 235 90.25 27.19 20.09
N THR A 236 90.83 26.82 18.94
CA THR A 236 91.09 27.73 17.82
C THR A 236 90.24 27.34 16.63
N LEU A 237 89.48 28.28 16.11
CA LEU A 237 88.72 28.12 14.88
C LEU A 237 89.64 28.32 13.66
N SER A 238 89.45 27.46 12.66
CA SER A 238 90.16 27.46 11.38
C SER A 238 89.93 28.70 10.53
N THR A 239 88.91 29.49 10.85
CA THR A 239 88.60 30.79 10.24
C THR A 239 88.28 31.79 11.33
N THR A 240 88.31 33.09 11.02
CA THR A 240 87.93 34.16 11.93
C THR A 240 86.48 34.56 11.64
N PRO A 241 85.48 34.00 12.35
CA PRO A 241 84.08 34.37 12.13
C PRO A 241 83.80 35.82 12.52
N THR A 242 82.85 36.47 11.86
CA THR A 242 82.37 37.82 12.21
C THR A 242 81.52 37.78 13.48
N ASP A 243 80.58 36.85 13.55
CA ASP A 243 79.77 36.54 14.72
C ASP A 243 79.62 35.01 14.85
N PHE A 244 79.62 34.51 16.08
CA PHE A 244 79.39 33.11 16.36
C PHE A 244 78.78 32.89 17.74
N VAL A 245 78.06 31.78 17.89
CA VAL A 245 77.60 31.27 19.18
C VAL A 245 78.25 29.92 19.44
N VAL A 246 78.69 29.75 20.69
CA VAL A 246 79.18 28.46 21.20
C VAL A 246 78.11 27.86 22.10
N GLN A 247 77.58 26.71 21.70
CA GLN A 247 76.77 25.89 22.57
C GLN A 247 77.65 24.86 23.26
N LEU A 248 77.54 24.78 24.58
CA LEU A 248 78.28 23.85 25.41
C LEU A 248 77.32 22.85 26.04
N SER A 249 77.77 21.61 26.17
CA SER A 249 76.99 20.57 26.83
C SER A 249 77.91 19.65 27.63
N THR A 250 77.67 19.56 28.92
CA THR A 250 78.35 18.60 29.81
C THR A 250 77.50 17.35 29.92
N ASN A 251 78.11 16.17 29.79
CA ASN A 251 77.41 14.88 29.84
C ASN A 251 77.71 14.10 31.14
N SER A 252 78.05 14.80 32.23
CA SER A 252 78.54 14.16 33.45
C SER A 252 77.45 13.47 34.26
N ALA A 253 77.63 12.18 34.54
CA ALA A 253 76.87 11.45 35.57
C ALA A 253 77.30 11.83 37.01
N ALA A 254 78.35 12.65 37.18
CA ALA A 254 78.98 12.95 38.47
C ALA A 254 78.41 14.20 39.18
N GLY A 255 77.19 14.62 38.87
CA GLY A 255 76.51 15.75 39.53
C GLY A 255 76.74 17.12 38.89
N PRO A 256 76.24 18.21 39.50
CA PRO A 256 76.21 19.56 38.91
C PRO A 256 77.60 20.08 38.53
N ARG A 257 77.71 20.71 37.36
CA ARG A 257 78.94 21.32 36.84
C ARG A 257 78.66 22.73 36.36
N THR A 258 79.67 23.59 36.47
CA THR A 258 79.66 24.90 35.82
C THR A 258 80.65 24.84 34.67
N ILE A 259 80.20 25.19 33.47
CA ILE A 259 81.06 25.33 32.28
C ILE A 259 81.07 26.80 31.87
N GLN A 260 82.26 27.34 31.65
CA GLN A 260 82.46 28.74 31.34
C GLN A 260 83.26 28.89 30.04
N VAL A 261 82.85 29.83 29.19
CA VAL A 261 83.68 30.33 28.09
C VAL A 261 84.47 31.51 28.59
N THR A 262 85.78 31.42 28.50
CA THR A 262 86.75 32.43 28.94
C THR A 262 87.67 32.82 27.79
N ALA A 263 88.48 33.86 28.00
CA ALA A 263 89.55 34.27 27.08
C ALA A 263 89.13 34.37 25.59
N GLN A 264 87.98 35.00 25.32
CA GLN A 264 87.45 35.14 23.97
C GLN A 264 88.30 36.09 23.12
N GLY A 265 88.77 35.60 21.98
CA GLY A 265 89.47 36.32 20.93
C GLY A 265 88.75 36.17 19.58
N ALA A 266 89.31 36.78 18.53
CA ALA A 266 88.64 36.85 17.21
C ALA A 266 88.34 35.47 16.58
N ASN A 267 89.15 34.46 16.88
CA ASN A 267 88.95 33.08 16.42
C ASN A 267 89.33 32.05 17.49
N THR A 268 89.45 32.48 18.74
CA THR A 268 89.88 31.64 19.87
C THR A 268 88.97 31.84 21.04
N PHE A 269 88.78 30.79 21.83
CA PHE A 269 88.19 30.89 23.15
C PHE A 269 88.66 29.71 24.00
N SER A 270 88.63 29.90 25.31
CA SER A 270 88.97 28.84 26.26
C SER A 270 87.71 28.39 26.98
N ILE A 271 87.70 27.13 27.41
CA ILE A 271 86.61 26.53 28.19
C ILE A 271 87.18 26.06 29.51
N GLN A 272 86.57 26.50 30.61
CA GLN A 272 86.89 25.99 31.94
C GLN A 272 85.67 25.29 32.55
N ILE A 273 85.88 24.08 33.03
CA ILE A 273 84.87 23.30 33.75
C ILE A 273 85.21 23.28 35.23
N TYR A 274 84.20 23.54 36.06
CA TYR A 274 84.27 23.49 37.51
C TYR A 274 83.31 22.44 38.09
N ASP A 275 83.70 21.84 39.20
CA ASP A 275 82.79 21.06 40.03
C ASP A 275 81.79 21.95 40.79
N ALA A 276 80.88 21.31 41.53
CA ALA A 276 79.89 22.01 42.35
C ALA A 276 80.51 22.88 43.47
N SER A 277 81.79 22.69 43.80
CA SER A 277 82.54 23.50 44.77
C SER A 277 83.31 24.66 44.13
N GLY A 278 83.27 24.80 42.80
CA GLY A 278 84.01 25.81 42.06
C GLY A 278 85.47 25.44 41.81
N THR A 279 85.86 24.17 41.94
CA THR A 279 87.23 23.70 41.66
C THR A 279 87.36 23.28 40.19
N PRO A 280 88.41 23.72 39.46
CA PRO A 280 88.70 23.27 38.09
C PRO A 280 88.85 21.75 37.99
N ILE A 281 88.08 21.12 37.10
CA ILE A 281 88.10 19.66 36.91
C ILE A 281 87.86 19.27 35.44
N ASP A 282 88.43 18.14 35.05
CA ASP A 282 88.20 17.49 33.74
C ASP A 282 86.86 16.71 33.73
N SER A 283 86.16 16.68 32.60
CA SER A 283 84.84 16.03 32.49
C SER A 283 84.47 15.62 31.06
N ASP A 284 83.45 14.77 30.90
CA ASP A 284 82.86 14.50 29.58
C ASP A 284 82.01 15.69 29.14
N TRP A 285 82.44 16.39 28.09
CA TRP A 285 81.71 17.50 27.50
C TRP A 285 81.80 17.49 25.97
N SER A 286 80.94 18.30 25.36
CA SER A 286 80.90 18.53 23.92
C SER A 286 80.52 19.98 23.67
N PHE A 287 80.88 20.48 22.49
CA PHE A 287 80.48 21.79 22.05
C PHE A 287 80.09 21.82 20.58
N THR A 288 79.36 22.86 20.21
CA THR A 288 79.04 23.17 18.82
C THR A 288 79.27 24.65 18.61
N VAL A 289 79.95 25.00 17.52
CA VAL A 289 80.16 26.39 17.10
C VAL A 289 79.28 26.65 15.90
N ILE A 290 78.46 27.68 15.99
CA ILE A 290 77.57 28.12 14.92
C ILE A 290 78.01 29.54 14.55
N SER A 291 78.54 29.71 13.35
CA SER A 291 78.83 31.03 12.77
C SER A 291 77.62 31.54 12.00
N PHE A 292 77.40 32.85 12.00
CA PHE A 292 76.34 33.52 11.25
C PHE A 292 76.74 34.93 10.83
#